data_AF-A0A954GKR8-F1
#
_entry.id   AF-A0A954GKR8-F1
#
_cell.length_a   1.000
_cell.length_b   1.000
_cell.length_c   1.000
_cell.angle_alpha   90.00
_cell.angle_beta   90.00
_cell.angle_gamma   90.00
#
_symmetry.space_group_name_H-M   'P 1'
#
loop_
_entity.id
_entity.type
_entity.pdbx_description
1 polymer ?
#
loop_
_entity_poly.entity_id
_entity_poly.type
_entity_poly.pdbx_seq_one_letter_code
_entity_poly.pdbx_strand_id
1 'polypeptide(L)'
;MNTQSAQPRPLIVCLLLSLLAGCQRSSEYPSRPITLVVPWAAGGGTDRVSRQMAAHLEQELKVPVNVINATGGKGVTGHSRGLHARPDGYTLQMATLELNMMHWTGLTNLTYKDCIPLMSLNEDYAALFVRTDAPWKDLGELEQAIREAPGTLKSSGTTSGGAWHLALAGWLMAADFDVDDVVWISSTGANPSLQELISGGIDMVCCSLPEAETLYKAGQVRVIGVMSPKPVPGYEEVPTFVSQGRDWTLGGWRALALPVGTPPHIVEKLQAAVRKVVKGETTIANNTNGTEAGQQKQTFPEFMDAAGFDRTYREGDELQTFFAETDEKFGNLLTTEAMKSVNTERYDSMAWPTILMGLIGLTLCALTVTHFVGPRTHDHLLPHSAGAVAEETAPVPVRGVVNFLLIVGGVVLYCFIIEEAGFLVTAGALLFILLVALGTRVWVGALITVICVPLVWQLFAGLLRVPLPPGEWGL
;
A
#
# COMPACT_ATOMS: atom_id res chain seq x y z
N MET A 1 -44.32 68.30 -8.34
CA MET A 1 -43.24 68.01 -9.29
C MET A 1 -41.90 68.37 -8.67
N ASN A 2 -40.88 67.56 -8.97
CA ASN A 2 -39.45 67.70 -8.65
C ASN A 2 -38.92 67.00 -7.40
N THR A 3 -38.84 65.68 -7.52
CA THR A 3 -37.83 64.82 -6.88
C THR A 3 -36.43 65.19 -7.39
N GLN A 4 -35.63 65.90 -6.59
CA GLN A 4 -34.19 66.02 -6.83
C GLN A 4 -33.50 64.72 -6.40
N SER A 5 -33.05 63.96 -7.40
CA SER A 5 -32.29 62.73 -7.23
C SER A 5 -30.92 63.04 -6.59
N ALA A 6 -30.66 62.43 -5.44
CA ALA A 6 -29.36 62.43 -4.81
C ALA A 6 -28.36 61.69 -5.71
N GLN A 7 -27.51 62.43 -6.41
CA GLN A 7 -26.41 61.88 -7.18
C GLN A 7 -25.38 61.25 -6.22
N PRO A 8 -24.98 59.97 -6.41
CA PRO A 8 -23.98 59.34 -5.57
C PRO A 8 -22.62 60.03 -5.75
N ARG A 9 -21.98 60.39 -4.63
CA ARG A 9 -20.68 61.08 -4.59
C ARG A 9 -19.61 60.26 -5.34
N PRO A 10 -18.81 60.88 -6.23
CA PRO A 10 -17.82 60.17 -7.07
C PRO A 10 -16.74 59.42 -6.26
N LEU A 11 -16.50 59.81 -5.00
CA LEU A 11 -15.61 59.08 -4.09
C LEU A 11 -16.07 57.65 -3.75
N ILE A 12 -17.39 57.40 -3.67
CA ILE A 12 -17.92 56.06 -3.33
C ILE A 12 -17.75 55.11 -4.51
N VAL A 13 -17.90 55.61 -5.74
CA VAL A 13 -17.70 54.84 -6.97
C VAL A 13 -16.22 54.46 -7.13
N CYS A 14 -15.28 55.39 -6.86
CA CYS A 14 -13.84 55.09 -6.91
C CYS A 14 -13.38 54.09 -5.84
N LEU A 15 -13.99 54.09 -4.65
CA LEU A 15 -13.66 53.15 -3.57
C LEU A 15 -14.21 51.73 -3.86
N LEU A 16 -15.38 51.62 -4.50
CA LEU A 16 -15.96 50.35 -4.96
C LEU A 16 -15.18 49.73 -6.14
N LEU A 17 -14.66 50.55 -7.06
CA LEU A 17 -13.83 50.08 -8.17
C LEU A 17 -12.43 49.59 -7.73
N SER A 18 -11.88 50.12 -6.64
CA SER A 18 -10.60 49.67 -6.07
C SER A 18 -10.72 48.36 -5.27
N LEU A 19 -11.91 48.03 -4.76
CA LEU A 19 -12.22 46.72 -4.15
C LEU A 19 -12.47 45.61 -5.19
N LEU A 20 -12.87 45.97 -6.42
CA LEU A 20 -13.04 45.02 -7.54
C LEU A 20 -11.73 44.74 -8.31
N ALA A 21 -10.67 45.52 -8.08
CA ALA A 21 -9.31 45.23 -8.55
C ALA A 21 -8.60 44.18 -7.68
N GLY A 22 -9.37 43.29 -7.03
CA GLY A 22 -8.86 42.20 -6.22
C GLY A 22 -8.08 41.20 -7.08
N CYS A 23 -6.74 41.34 -7.04
CA CYS A 23 -5.76 40.30 -7.35
C CYS A 23 -6.21 39.28 -8.41
N GLN A 24 -6.08 39.63 -9.70
CA GLN A 24 -5.64 38.63 -10.67
C GLN A 24 -4.18 38.31 -10.37
N ARG A 25 -3.93 37.64 -9.24
CA ARG A 25 -2.72 36.86 -9.09
C ARG A 25 -2.99 35.62 -9.92
N SER A 26 -2.70 35.73 -11.22
CA SER A 26 -2.29 34.57 -12.00
C SER A 26 -1.06 34.02 -11.29
N SER A 27 -1.27 33.29 -10.19
CA SER A 27 -0.22 32.50 -9.59
C SER A 27 0.04 31.41 -10.60
N GLU A 28 1.10 31.58 -11.40
CA GLU A 28 1.54 30.55 -12.32
C GLU A 28 1.67 29.25 -11.53
N TYR A 29 0.91 28.24 -11.95
CA TYR A 29 1.04 26.90 -11.40
C TYR A 29 2.39 26.31 -11.85
N PRO A 30 3.16 25.63 -11.00
CA PRO A 30 2.97 25.49 -9.55
C PRO A 30 3.58 26.68 -8.78
N SER A 31 2.91 27.12 -7.70
CA SER A 31 3.35 28.23 -6.84
C SER A 31 3.66 27.82 -5.39
N ARG A 32 3.50 26.53 -5.08
CA ARG A 32 3.78 25.92 -3.78
C ARG A 32 4.32 24.49 -3.98
N PRO A 33 4.90 23.87 -2.94
CA PRO A 33 5.39 22.50 -3.03
C PRO A 33 4.33 21.51 -3.51
N ILE A 34 4.78 20.53 -4.30
CA ILE A 34 3.99 19.39 -4.77
C ILE A 34 4.30 18.20 -3.87
N THR A 35 3.30 17.37 -3.61
CA THR A 35 3.45 16.09 -2.90
C THR A 35 3.37 14.95 -3.91
N LEU A 36 4.30 14.01 -3.85
CA LEU A 36 4.25 12.74 -4.56
C LEU A 36 3.96 11.61 -3.56
N VAL A 37 2.75 11.06 -3.63
CA VAL A 37 2.31 9.95 -2.77
C VAL A 37 2.82 8.63 -3.34
N VAL A 38 3.47 7.83 -2.49
CA VAL A 38 4.04 6.52 -2.83
C VAL A 38 3.32 5.44 -2.00
N PRO A 39 2.73 4.42 -2.63
CA PRO A 39 1.92 3.42 -1.92
C PRO A 39 2.74 2.35 -1.16
N TRP A 40 4.06 2.50 -1.12
CA TRP A 40 5.01 1.54 -0.58
C TRP A 40 5.98 2.18 0.42
N ALA A 41 6.63 1.33 1.22
CA ALA A 41 7.56 1.77 2.26
C ALA A 41 8.78 2.49 1.67
N ALA A 42 9.37 3.38 2.47
CA ALA A 42 10.61 4.06 2.10
C ALA A 42 11.75 3.06 1.87
N GLY A 43 12.65 3.37 0.94
CA GLY A 43 13.82 2.54 0.60
C GLY A 43 13.57 1.46 -0.47
N GLY A 44 12.31 1.13 -0.77
CA GLY A 44 11.96 0.18 -1.84
C GLY A 44 12.16 0.75 -3.25
N GLY A 45 12.11 -0.11 -4.28
CA GLY A 45 12.31 0.30 -5.69
C GLY A 45 11.37 1.44 -6.13
N THR A 46 10.08 1.35 -5.81
CA THR A 46 9.10 2.41 -6.09
C THR A 46 9.44 3.73 -5.39
N ASP A 47 9.93 3.68 -4.14
CA ASP A 47 10.36 4.87 -3.41
C ASP A 47 11.61 5.50 -4.03
N ARG A 48 12.59 4.68 -4.41
CA ARG A 48 13.82 5.15 -5.09
C ARG A 48 13.51 5.84 -6.42
N VAL A 49 12.67 5.24 -7.26
CA VAL A 49 12.20 5.84 -8.53
C VAL A 49 11.44 7.13 -8.25
N SER A 50 10.56 7.15 -7.25
CA SER A 50 9.77 8.34 -6.90
C SER A 50 10.63 9.50 -6.40
N ARG A 51 11.61 9.23 -5.54
CA ARG A 51 12.54 10.26 -5.03
C ARG A 51 13.41 10.83 -6.14
N GLN A 52 13.90 9.97 -7.03
CA GLN A 52 14.67 10.43 -8.17
C GLN A 52 13.81 11.31 -9.08
N MET A 53 12.61 10.83 -9.45
CA MET A 53 11.65 11.61 -10.25
C MET A 53 11.30 12.95 -9.59
N ALA A 54 11.05 12.96 -8.28
CA ALA A 54 10.76 14.16 -7.51
C ALA A 54 11.92 15.17 -7.55
N ALA A 55 13.17 14.72 -7.37
CA ALA A 55 14.34 15.59 -7.44
C ALA A 55 14.50 16.24 -8.83
N HIS A 56 14.26 15.48 -9.90
CA HIS A 56 14.28 16.01 -11.27
C HIS A 56 13.11 16.97 -11.53
N LEU A 57 11.90 16.62 -11.08
CA LEU A 57 10.74 17.51 -11.21
C LEU A 57 10.90 18.80 -10.41
N GLU A 58 11.56 18.77 -9.25
CA GLU A 58 11.91 19.99 -8.51
C GLU A 58 12.82 20.90 -9.33
N GLN A 59 13.83 20.33 -10.02
CA GLN A 59 14.67 21.10 -10.93
C GLN A 59 13.90 21.64 -12.14
N GLU A 60 12.94 20.90 -12.68
CA GLU A 60 12.15 21.33 -13.84
C GLU A 60 11.09 22.37 -13.48
N LEU A 61 10.35 22.15 -12.39
CA LEU A 61 9.20 22.95 -11.97
C LEU A 61 9.55 24.12 -11.06
N LYS A 62 10.78 24.17 -10.53
CA LYS A 62 11.29 25.22 -9.61
C LYS A 62 10.49 25.36 -8.32
N VAL A 63 9.81 24.29 -7.91
CA VAL A 63 9.14 24.16 -6.60
C VAL A 63 9.53 22.82 -5.97
N PRO A 64 9.59 22.69 -4.64
CA PRO A 64 9.89 21.42 -4.00
C PRO A 64 8.88 20.33 -4.36
N VAL A 65 9.35 19.11 -4.57
CA VAL A 65 8.50 17.92 -4.77
C VAL A 65 8.78 16.92 -3.65
N ASN A 66 7.87 16.84 -2.68
CA ASN A 66 8.06 16.03 -1.48
C ASN A 66 7.46 14.63 -1.65
N VAL A 67 8.26 13.60 -1.41
CA VAL A 67 7.80 12.21 -1.42
C VAL A 67 7.20 11.82 -0.08
N ILE A 68 5.97 11.31 -0.08
CA ILE A 68 5.29 10.78 1.11
C ILE A 68 4.94 9.32 0.88
N ASN A 69 5.53 8.42 1.66
CA ASN A 69 5.16 7.01 1.69
C ASN A 69 3.89 6.81 2.52
N ALA A 70 2.88 6.19 1.92
CA ALA A 70 1.61 5.86 2.56
C ALA A 70 1.33 4.36 2.34
N THR A 71 1.74 3.54 3.31
CA THR A 71 1.68 2.08 3.24
C THR A 71 0.38 1.52 3.84
N GLY A 72 0.10 0.24 3.56
CA GLY A 72 -1.00 -0.51 4.19
C GLY A 72 -2.06 -0.99 3.20
N GLY A 73 -2.69 -2.12 3.53
CA GLY A 73 -3.75 -2.73 2.71
C GLY A 73 -3.28 -3.15 1.32
N LYS A 74 -2.09 -3.76 1.20
CA LYS A 74 -1.49 -4.17 -0.09
C LYS A 74 -1.41 -3.03 -1.13
N GLY A 75 -1.24 -1.79 -0.66
CA GLY A 75 -1.14 -0.59 -1.51
C GLY A 75 -2.42 0.24 -1.59
N VAL A 76 -3.56 -0.25 -1.08
CA VAL A 76 -4.84 0.48 -1.10
C VAL A 76 -4.72 1.84 -0.40
N THR A 77 -4.04 1.90 0.75
CA THR A 77 -3.95 3.13 1.55
C THR A 77 -3.29 4.26 0.78
N GLY A 78 -2.17 3.97 0.12
CA GLY A 78 -1.44 4.98 -0.66
C GLY A 78 -2.14 5.39 -1.94
N HIS A 79 -2.66 4.41 -2.72
CA HIS A 79 -3.44 4.72 -3.92
C HIS A 79 -4.67 5.55 -3.59
N SER A 80 -5.41 5.19 -2.54
CA SER A 80 -6.56 5.96 -2.08
C SER A 80 -6.19 7.37 -1.66
N ARG A 81 -5.08 7.54 -0.90
CA ARG A 81 -4.62 8.85 -0.45
C ARG A 81 -4.27 9.79 -1.60
N GLY A 82 -3.58 9.28 -2.63
CA GLY A 82 -3.19 10.09 -3.77
C GLY A 82 -4.36 10.37 -4.71
N LEU A 83 -5.15 9.35 -5.08
CA LEU A 83 -6.22 9.48 -6.07
C LEU A 83 -7.46 10.23 -5.56
N HIS A 84 -7.74 10.18 -4.25
CA HIS A 84 -8.80 11.00 -3.63
C HIS A 84 -8.31 12.38 -3.14
N ALA A 85 -7.07 12.75 -3.41
CA ALA A 85 -6.57 14.09 -3.06
C ALA A 85 -7.32 15.18 -3.84
N ARG A 86 -7.16 16.44 -3.41
CA ARG A 86 -7.75 17.56 -4.15
C ARG A 86 -7.20 17.57 -5.59
N PRO A 87 -8.06 17.68 -6.61
CA PRO A 87 -7.65 17.71 -8.02
C PRO A 87 -7.08 19.07 -8.42
N ASP A 88 -6.08 19.56 -7.68
CA ASP A 88 -5.45 20.88 -7.86
C ASP A 88 -4.02 20.81 -8.44
N GLY A 89 -3.57 19.62 -8.81
CA GLY A 89 -2.22 19.35 -9.35
C GLY A 89 -1.12 19.19 -8.33
N TYR A 90 -1.33 19.59 -7.07
CA TYR A 90 -0.27 19.57 -6.07
C TYR A 90 -0.12 18.23 -5.34
N THR A 91 -0.92 17.23 -5.71
CA THR A 91 -0.74 15.85 -5.26
C THR A 91 -0.62 14.95 -6.48
N LEU A 92 0.58 14.42 -6.69
CA LEU A 92 0.87 13.36 -7.66
C LEU A 92 0.74 12.00 -6.94
N GLN A 93 0.29 11.00 -7.68
CA GLN A 93 0.28 9.60 -7.25
C GLN A 93 1.33 8.83 -8.04
N MET A 94 2.17 8.07 -7.34
CA MET A 94 2.93 6.98 -7.95
C MET A 94 2.02 5.75 -8.03
N ALA A 95 1.34 5.57 -9.16
CA ALA A 95 0.53 4.40 -9.43
C ALA A 95 1.44 3.20 -9.74
N THR A 96 1.06 2.03 -9.23
CA THR A 96 1.74 0.76 -9.50
C THR A 96 0.73 -0.28 -9.98
N LEU A 97 1.22 -1.44 -10.42
CA LEU A 97 0.39 -2.52 -10.99
C LEU A 97 -0.85 -2.90 -10.15
N GLU A 98 -0.79 -2.67 -8.84
CA GLU A 98 -1.88 -2.96 -7.91
C GLU A 98 -3.17 -2.21 -8.26
N LEU A 99 -3.08 -1.06 -8.91
CA LEU A 99 -4.25 -0.30 -9.36
C LEU A 99 -5.13 -1.11 -10.35
N ASN A 100 -4.53 -2.06 -11.09
CA ASN A 100 -5.23 -2.99 -11.96
C ASN A 100 -5.67 -4.31 -11.28
N MET A 101 -5.28 -4.57 -10.02
CA MET A 101 -5.52 -5.87 -9.37
C MET A 101 -6.42 -5.79 -8.13
N MET A 102 -6.32 -4.70 -7.35
CA MET A 102 -6.88 -4.68 -5.99
C MET A 102 -8.41 -4.77 -5.97
N HIS A 103 -9.08 -4.30 -7.01
CA HIS A 103 -10.54 -4.39 -7.12
C HIS A 103 -11.04 -5.79 -7.50
N TRP A 104 -10.29 -6.52 -8.33
CA TRP A 104 -10.58 -7.93 -8.62
C TRP A 104 -10.47 -8.84 -7.40
N THR A 105 -9.66 -8.45 -6.41
CA THR A 105 -9.47 -9.17 -5.14
C THR A 105 -10.35 -8.64 -4.01
N GLY A 106 -11.23 -7.66 -4.28
CA GLY A 106 -12.16 -7.11 -3.29
C GLY A 106 -11.51 -6.23 -2.21
N LEU A 107 -10.25 -5.82 -2.39
CA LEU A 107 -9.54 -4.98 -1.42
C LEU A 107 -10.00 -3.52 -1.46
N THR A 108 -10.50 -3.06 -2.60
CA THR A 108 -10.99 -1.69 -2.82
C THR A 108 -11.87 -1.62 -4.07
N ASN A 109 -12.63 -0.55 -4.23
CA ASN A 109 -13.32 -0.25 -5.50
C ASN A 109 -12.48 0.64 -6.43
N LEU A 110 -11.28 1.04 -6.01
CA LEU A 110 -10.36 1.82 -6.83
C LEU A 110 -9.85 1.02 -8.02
N THR A 111 -9.87 1.65 -9.18
CA THR A 111 -9.42 1.11 -10.47
C THR A 111 -8.51 2.12 -11.17
N TYR A 112 -7.93 1.70 -12.30
CA TYR A 112 -7.15 2.59 -13.17
C TYR A 112 -7.97 3.79 -13.70
N LYS A 113 -9.30 3.72 -13.69
CA LYS A 113 -10.21 4.79 -14.14
C LYS A 113 -10.34 5.93 -13.12
N ASP A 114 -9.90 5.72 -11.88
CA ASP A 114 -9.93 6.71 -10.81
C ASP A 114 -8.71 7.64 -10.82
N CYS A 115 -7.97 7.67 -11.93
CA CYS A 115 -6.81 8.54 -12.10
C CYS A 115 -6.73 9.16 -13.50
N ILE A 116 -6.02 10.28 -13.60
CA ILE A 116 -5.55 10.83 -14.87
C ILE A 116 -4.09 10.41 -15.03
N PRO A 117 -3.77 9.45 -15.92
CA PRO A 117 -2.40 8.99 -16.09
C PRO A 117 -1.55 10.05 -16.79
N LEU A 118 -0.36 10.33 -16.25
CA LEU A 118 0.60 11.25 -16.85
C LEU A 118 1.60 10.51 -17.73
N MET A 119 2.31 9.54 -17.15
CA MET A 119 3.38 8.83 -17.84
C MET A 119 3.76 7.54 -17.10
N SER A 120 3.90 6.43 -17.82
CA SER A 120 4.57 5.22 -17.34
C SER A 120 6.06 5.49 -17.24
N LEU A 121 6.71 5.05 -16.17
CA LEU A 121 8.13 5.25 -15.92
C LEU A 121 8.93 3.98 -16.23
N ASN A 122 8.34 2.81 -16.01
CA ASN A 122 8.95 1.53 -16.34
C ASN A 122 7.92 0.40 -16.36
N GLU A 123 8.31 -0.72 -16.98
CA GLU A 123 7.64 -2.01 -16.86
C GLU A 123 8.67 -3.12 -16.74
N ASP A 124 8.88 -3.61 -15.52
CA ASP A 124 9.83 -4.66 -15.23
C ASP A 124 9.15 -6.02 -15.45
N TYR A 125 9.44 -6.66 -16.59
CA TYR A 125 8.91 -7.99 -16.91
C TYR A 125 9.45 -9.07 -15.97
N ALA A 126 8.55 -9.96 -15.54
CA ALA A 126 8.90 -11.14 -14.78
C ALA A 126 9.73 -12.11 -15.65
N ALA A 127 10.75 -12.70 -15.08
CA ALA A 127 11.57 -13.74 -15.68
C ALA A 127 11.70 -14.92 -14.73
N LEU A 128 11.88 -16.11 -15.32
CA LEU A 128 12.03 -17.36 -14.59
C LEU A 128 13.51 -17.76 -14.56
N PHE A 129 14.03 -17.90 -13.35
CA PHE A 129 15.42 -18.26 -13.09
C PHE A 129 15.50 -19.62 -12.45
N VAL A 130 16.50 -20.40 -12.84
CA VAL A 130 16.87 -21.67 -12.24
C VAL A 130 18.36 -21.65 -11.92
N ARG A 131 18.84 -22.59 -11.11
CA ARG A 131 20.29 -22.75 -10.91
C ARG A 131 20.96 -23.19 -12.22
N THR A 132 22.21 -22.78 -12.46
CA THR A 132 22.89 -23.07 -13.73
C THR A 132 23.04 -24.57 -14.04
N ASP A 133 23.14 -25.40 -13.00
CA ASP A 133 23.22 -26.87 -13.06
C ASP A 133 21.83 -27.56 -13.08
N ALA A 134 20.73 -26.79 -13.07
CA ALA A 134 19.39 -27.35 -13.21
C ALA A 134 19.26 -28.09 -14.55
N PRO A 135 18.49 -29.19 -14.59
CA PRO A 135 18.38 -30.03 -15.78
C PRO A 135 17.65 -29.33 -16.94
N TRP A 136 16.85 -28.30 -16.64
CA TRP A 136 16.05 -27.55 -17.62
C TRP A 136 16.83 -26.34 -18.17
N LYS A 137 16.82 -26.20 -19.48
CA LYS A 137 17.52 -25.13 -20.22
C LYS A 137 16.56 -24.17 -20.90
N ASP A 138 15.35 -24.62 -21.19
CA ASP A 138 14.32 -23.85 -21.84
C ASP A 138 12.95 -24.13 -21.21
N LEU A 139 11.95 -23.38 -21.66
CA LEU A 139 10.60 -23.44 -21.11
C LEU A 139 9.93 -24.79 -21.41
N GLY A 140 10.25 -25.43 -22.52
CA GLY A 140 9.69 -26.74 -22.88
C GLY A 140 10.17 -27.86 -21.98
N GLU A 141 11.46 -27.90 -21.68
CA GLU A 141 12.05 -28.84 -20.72
C GLU A 141 11.48 -28.63 -19.31
N LEU A 142 11.27 -27.37 -18.90
CA LEU A 142 10.68 -27.06 -17.60
C LEU A 142 9.21 -27.49 -17.51
N GLU A 143 8.40 -27.19 -18.53
CA GLU A 143 7.00 -27.63 -18.60
C GLU A 143 6.88 -29.16 -18.60
N GLN A 144 7.79 -29.86 -19.28
CA GLN A 144 7.81 -31.33 -19.24
C GLN A 144 8.04 -31.83 -17.82
N ALA A 145 8.97 -31.24 -17.09
CA ALA A 145 9.24 -31.63 -15.70
C ALA A 145 8.05 -31.34 -14.77
N ILE A 146 7.33 -30.24 -14.98
CA ILE A 146 6.09 -29.94 -14.26
C ILE A 146 5.04 -31.03 -14.54
N ARG A 147 4.84 -31.42 -15.82
CA ARG A 147 3.90 -32.49 -16.21
C ARG A 147 4.26 -33.85 -15.63
N GLU A 148 5.55 -34.17 -15.56
CA GLU A 148 6.04 -35.46 -15.06
C GLU A 148 5.88 -35.60 -13.54
N ALA A 149 5.97 -34.50 -12.80
CA ALA A 149 5.95 -34.50 -11.34
C ALA A 149 5.24 -33.25 -10.77
N PRO A 150 3.91 -33.12 -10.96
CA PRO A 150 3.15 -31.97 -10.46
C PRO A 150 3.25 -31.86 -8.94
N GLY A 151 3.36 -30.62 -8.45
CA GLY A 151 3.45 -30.28 -7.03
C GLY A 151 4.82 -30.57 -6.38
N THR A 152 5.83 -30.95 -7.16
CA THR A 152 7.18 -31.24 -6.63
C THR A 152 8.13 -30.06 -6.74
N LEU A 153 8.03 -29.28 -7.83
CA LEU A 153 8.88 -28.12 -8.04
C LEU A 153 8.45 -26.96 -7.17
N LYS A 154 9.41 -26.26 -6.58
CA LYS A 154 9.20 -25.12 -5.71
C LYS A 154 9.66 -23.84 -6.38
N SER A 155 8.82 -22.82 -6.33
CA SER A 155 9.12 -21.48 -6.84
C SER A 155 8.98 -20.43 -5.74
N SER A 156 9.66 -19.29 -5.90
CA SER A 156 9.54 -18.14 -5.03
C SER A 156 9.82 -16.84 -5.79
N GLY A 157 9.74 -15.70 -5.12
CA GLY A 157 10.06 -14.40 -5.71
C GLY A 157 9.50 -13.23 -4.93
N THR A 158 8.30 -13.40 -4.38
CA THR A 158 7.60 -12.44 -3.52
C THR A 158 6.66 -13.17 -2.56
N THR A 159 5.92 -12.43 -1.74
CA THR A 159 4.81 -12.99 -0.97
C THR A 159 3.74 -13.55 -1.90
N SER A 160 2.99 -14.57 -1.44
CA SER A 160 1.82 -15.08 -2.16
C SER A 160 0.87 -13.95 -2.52
N GLY A 161 0.48 -13.91 -3.79
CA GLY A 161 -0.41 -12.89 -4.36
C GLY A 161 0.32 -11.62 -4.81
N GLY A 162 1.63 -11.53 -4.61
CA GLY A 162 2.46 -10.48 -5.20
C GLY A 162 2.67 -10.65 -6.70
N ALA A 163 3.20 -9.61 -7.34
CA ALA A 163 3.39 -9.54 -8.80
C ALA A 163 4.07 -10.79 -9.39
N TRP A 164 5.14 -11.28 -8.77
CA TRP A 164 5.88 -12.44 -9.27
C TRP A 164 5.15 -13.77 -9.05
N HIS A 165 4.33 -13.87 -8.00
CA HIS A 165 3.45 -15.03 -7.84
C HIS A 165 2.40 -15.06 -8.94
N LEU A 166 1.78 -13.92 -9.23
CA LEU A 166 0.77 -13.79 -10.28
C LEU A 166 1.36 -14.03 -11.67
N ALA A 167 2.61 -13.62 -11.90
CA ALA A 167 3.34 -13.89 -13.13
C ALA A 167 3.48 -15.39 -13.40
N LEU A 168 3.92 -16.14 -12.38
CA LEU A 168 4.05 -17.58 -12.44
C LEU A 168 2.69 -18.27 -12.59
N ALA A 169 1.73 -17.95 -11.71
CA ALA A 169 0.42 -18.58 -11.69
C ALA A 169 -0.33 -18.37 -13.02
N GLY A 170 -0.28 -17.16 -13.56
CA GLY A 170 -0.90 -16.88 -14.85
C GLY A 170 -0.21 -17.55 -16.03
N TRP A 171 1.10 -17.76 -15.98
CA TRP A 171 1.79 -18.60 -16.97
C TRP A 171 1.32 -20.05 -16.88
N LEU A 172 1.30 -20.63 -15.68
CA LEU A 172 0.86 -22.02 -15.47
C LEU A 172 -0.54 -22.23 -16.06
N MET A 173 -1.48 -21.34 -15.71
CA MET A 173 -2.83 -21.39 -16.24
C MET A 173 -2.89 -21.22 -17.77
N ALA A 174 -2.10 -20.29 -18.34
CA ALA A 174 -2.02 -20.09 -19.79
C ALA A 174 -1.42 -21.30 -20.53
N ALA A 175 -0.65 -22.15 -19.83
CA ALA A 175 -0.06 -23.37 -20.34
C ALA A 175 -0.84 -24.64 -19.94
N ASP A 176 -2.10 -24.48 -19.50
CA ASP A 176 -3.01 -25.56 -19.09
C ASP A 176 -2.50 -26.40 -17.89
N PHE A 177 -1.75 -25.79 -16.98
CA PHE A 177 -1.36 -26.36 -15.68
C PHE A 177 -2.25 -25.86 -14.55
N ASP A 178 -2.34 -26.65 -13.48
CA ASP A 178 -2.90 -26.18 -12.22
C ASP A 178 -1.89 -25.27 -11.51
N VAL A 179 -2.37 -24.22 -10.83
CA VAL A 179 -1.49 -23.28 -10.10
C VAL A 179 -0.67 -23.99 -9.02
N ASP A 180 -1.21 -25.06 -8.45
CA ASP A 180 -0.56 -25.89 -7.42
C ASP A 180 0.43 -26.92 -7.99
N ASP A 181 0.56 -27.04 -9.32
CA ASP A 181 1.58 -27.90 -9.95
C ASP A 181 3.00 -27.41 -9.69
N VAL A 182 3.16 -26.13 -9.33
CA VAL A 182 4.41 -25.56 -8.80
C VAL A 182 4.12 -24.94 -7.44
N VAL A 183 4.80 -25.43 -6.41
CA VAL A 183 4.60 -24.98 -5.03
C VAL A 183 5.21 -23.60 -4.84
N TRP A 184 4.37 -22.59 -4.55
CA TRP A 184 4.85 -21.26 -4.24
C TRP A 184 5.29 -21.13 -2.77
N ILE A 185 6.56 -20.81 -2.56
CA ILE A 185 7.15 -20.50 -1.27
C ILE A 185 7.19 -18.98 -1.11
N SER A 186 6.35 -18.44 -0.22
CA SER A 186 6.32 -17.01 0.07
C SER A 186 7.65 -16.51 0.63
N SER A 187 8.18 -15.44 0.05
CA SER A 187 9.37 -14.75 0.54
C SER A 187 9.11 -13.24 0.68
N THR A 188 10.01 -12.53 1.36
CA THR A 188 9.93 -11.07 1.49
C THR A 188 10.48 -10.33 0.26
N GLY A 189 10.75 -11.02 -0.86
CA GLY A 189 11.21 -10.43 -2.12
C GLY A 189 12.19 -11.30 -2.91
N ALA A 190 12.66 -10.79 -4.06
CA ALA A 190 13.49 -11.55 -4.99
C ALA A 190 14.84 -11.97 -4.37
N ASN A 191 15.51 -11.05 -3.67
CA ASN A 191 16.82 -11.32 -3.04
C ASN A 191 16.86 -12.57 -2.15
N PRO A 192 16.02 -12.71 -1.09
CA PRO A 192 16.02 -13.93 -0.28
C PRO A 192 15.61 -15.18 -1.07
N SER A 193 14.73 -15.03 -2.08
CA SER A 193 14.36 -16.14 -2.97
C SER A 193 15.57 -16.63 -3.79
N LEU A 194 16.35 -15.71 -4.34
CA LEU A 194 17.56 -16.02 -5.10
C LEU A 194 18.63 -16.67 -4.22
N GLN A 195 18.75 -16.27 -2.95
CA GLN A 195 19.64 -16.94 -1.99
C GLN A 195 19.18 -18.39 -1.71
N GLU A 196 17.88 -18.61 -1.56
CA GLU A 196 17.31 -19.96 -1.38
C GLU A 196 17.48 -20.84 -2.63
N LEU A 197 17.42 -20.24 -3.83
CA LEU A 197 17.66 -20.94 -5.09
C LEU A 197 19.11 -21.44 -5.18
N ILE A 198 20.09 -20.58 -4.90
CA ILE A 198 21.51 -20.96 -4.96
C ILE A 198 21.90 -21.94 -3.84
N SER A 199 21.19 -21.95 -2.70
CA SER A 199 21.36 -22.97 -1.65
C SER A 199 20.62 -24.27 -1.95
N GLY A 200 19.78 -24.31 -2.98
CA GLY A 200 19.03 -25.48 -3.41
C GLY A 200 17.78 -25.80 -2.59
N GLY A 201 17.22 -24.81 -1.87
CA GLY A 201 15.97 -24.98 -1.13
C GLY A 201 14.70 -24.85 -2.00
N ILE A 202 14.83 -24.19 -3.16
CA ILE A 202 13.81 -24.07 -4.20
C ILE A 202 14.41 -24.33 -5.58
N ASP A 203 13.56 -24.64 -6.56
CA ASP A 203 13.97 -25.07 -7.90
C ASP A 203 14.01 -23.91 -8.90
N MET A 204 13.17 -22.90 -8.69
CA MET A 204 13.11 -21.73 -9.56
C MET A 204 12.72 -20.46 -8.79
N VAL A 205 13.03 -19.30 -9.38
CA VAL A 205 12.62 -17.99 -8.86
C VAL A 205 11.98 -17.19 -9.99
N CYS A 206 10.83 -16.59 -9.71
CA CYS A 206 10.22 -15.58 -10.56
C CYS A 206 10.57 -14.18 -10.03
N CYS A 207 11.32 -13.40 -10.80
CA CYS A 207 11.68 -12.02 -10.46
C CYS A 207 12.06 -11.26 -11.74
N SER A 208 12.40 -9.98 -11.65
CA SER A 208 12.87 -9.23 -12.83
C SER A 208 14.34 -9.53 -13.15
N LEU A 209 14.73 -9.34 -14.42
CA LEU A 209 16.13 -9.51 -14.88
C LEU A 209 17.16 -8.76 -14.03
N PRO A 210 16.92 -7.48 -13.67
CA PRO A 210 17.88 -6.72 -12.88
C PRO A 210 18.01 -7.21 -11.43
N GLU A 211 16.95 -7.77 -10.84
CA GLU A 211 17.01 -8.34 -9.49
C GLU A 211 17.94 -9.55 -9.40
N ALA A 212 18.12 -10.29 -10.51
CA ALA A 212 18.99 -11.46 -10.58
C ALA A 212 20.34 -11.18 -11.27
N GLU A 213 20.58 -9.96 -11.76
CA GLU A 213 21.71 -9.62 -12.65
C GLU A 213 23.07 -10.04 -12.09
N THR A 214 23.30 -9.81 -10.79
CA THR A 214 24.57 -10.16 -10.15
C THR A 214 24.84 -11.67 -10.19
N LEU A 215 23.83 -12.48 -9.89
CA LEU A 215 23.96 -13.94 -9.88
C LEU A 215 23.98 -14.50 -11.30
N TYR A 216 23.23 -13.87 -12.22
CA TYR A 216 23.20 -14.22 -13.64
C TYR A 216 24.58 -13.98 -14.28
N LYS A 217 25.18 -12.81 -14.07
CA LYS A 217 26.55 -12.50 -14.53
C LYS A 217 27.62 -13.37 -13.87
N ALA A 218 27.40 -13.79 -12.62
CA ALA A 218 28.28 -14.73 -11.93
C ALA A 218 28.14 -16.17 -12.43
N GLY A 219 27.20 -16.46 -13.35
CA GLY A 219 26.94 -17.80 -13.86
C GLY A 219 26.35 -18.76 -12.84
N GLN A 220 25.78 -18.25 -11.74
CA GLN A 220 25.18 -19.07 -10.68
C GLN A 220 23.71 -19.44 -10.97
N VAL A 221 23.02 -18.59 -11.75
CA VAL A 221 21.66 -18.83 -12.21
C VAL A 221 21.56 -18.69 -13.72
N ARG A 222 20.60 -19.41 -14.33
CA ARG A 222 20.20 -19.33 -15.73
C ARG A 222 18.80 -18.73 -15.82
N VAL A 223 18.55 -17.89 -16.82
CA VAL A 223 17.20 -17.46 -17.18
C VAL A 223 16.59 -18.43 -18.18
N ILE A 224 15.46 -19.05 -17.82
CA ILE A 224 14.67 -19.92 -18.71
C ILE A 224 13.89 -19.08 -19.73
N GLY A 225 13.40 -17.92 -19.29
CA GLY A 225 12.85 -16.92 -20.18
C GLY A 225 12.25 -15.75 -19.44
N VAL A 226 12.01 -14.67 -20.19
CA VAL A 226 11.34 -13.47 -19.70
C VAL A 226 9.91 -13.37 -20.28
N MET A 227 8.95 -13.02 -19.44
CA MET A 227 7.53 -12.82 -19.77
C MET A 227 7.30 -11.44 -20.40
N SER A 228 8.16 -11.07 -21.35
CA SER A 228 8.11 -9.82 -22.10
C SER A 228 7.59 -10.06 -23.53
N PRO A 229 6.81 -9.13 -24.11
CA PRO A 229 6.37 -9.24 -25.50
C PRO A 229 7.52 -9.11 -26.50
N LYS A 230 8.65 -8.51 -26.10
CA LYS A 230 9.82 -8.25 -26.96
C LYS A 230 11.13 -8.50 -26.19
N PRO A 231 12.26 -8.75 -26.87
CA PRO A 231 13.57 -8.82 -26.20
C PRO A 231 13.80 -7.59 -25.33
N VAL A 232 14.31 -7.81 -24.12
CA VAL A 232 14.54 -6.74 -23.14
C VAL A 232 15.89 -6.07 -23.43
N PRO A 233 15.95 -4.73 -23.57
CA PRO A 233 17.21 -4.03 -23.78
C PRO A 233 18.25 -4.34 -22.69
N GLY A 234 19.48 -4.66 -23.08
CA GLY A 234 20.56 -5.07 -22.18
C GLY A 234 20.53 -6.54 -21.76
N TYR A 235 19.54 -7.30 -22.20
CA TYR A 235 19.37 -8.74 -22.01
C TYR A 235 18.91 -9.42 -23.31
N GLU A 236 19.40 -8.94 -24.46
CA GLU A 236 18.95 -9.41 -25.78
C GLU A 236 19.22 -10.91 -26.03
N GLU A 237 20.13 -11.51 -25.26
CA GLU A 237 20.41 -12.94 -25.28
C GLU A 237 19.37 -13.78 -24.55
N VAL A 238 18.55 -13.18 -23.69
CA VAL A 238 17.54 -13.89 -22.91
C VAL A 238 16.30 -14.14 -23.78
N PRO A 239 15.86 -15.40 -23.95
CA PRO A 239 14.67 -15.69 -24.73
C PRO A 239 13.41 -15.19 -24.02
N THR A 240 12.46 -14.63 -24.78
CA THR A 240 11.14 -14.32 -24.25
C THR A 240 10.24 -15.56 -24.28
N PHE A 241 9.20 -15.58 -23.45
CA PHE A 241 8.17 -16.63 -23.49
C PHE A 241 7.50 -16.68 -24.87
N VAL A 242 7.21 -15.52 -25.44
CA VAL A 242 6.66 -15.37 -26.79
C VAL A 242 7.58 -15.98 -27.85
N SER A 243 8.90 -15.75 -27.77
CA SER A 243 9.87 -16.33 -28.70
C SER A 243 9.98 -17.86 -28.57
N GLN A 244 9.60 -18.39 -27.41
CA GLN A 244 9.51 -19.83 -27.12
C GLN A 244 8.10 -20.39 -27.41
N GLY A 245 7.19 -19.61 -28.01
CA GLY A 245 5.86 -20.06 -28.41
C GLY A 245 4.80 -20.06 -27.30
N ARG A 246 5.03 -19.35 -26.18
CA ARG A 246 4.06 -19.18 -25.09
C ARG A 246 3.55 -17.74 -25.09
N ASP A 247 2.25 -17.56 -25.30
CA ASP A 247 1.61 -16.25 -25.32
C ASP A 247 1.27 -15.77 -23.90
N TRP A 248 2.32 -15.58 -23.10
CA TRP A 248 2.21 -15.07 -21.74
C TRP A 248 3.24 -13.98 -21.47
N THR A 249 2.75 -12.89 -20.89
CA THR A 249 3.55 -11.75 -20.47
C THR A 249 3.08 -11.25 -19.12
N LEU A 250 3.96 -10.77 -18.25
CA LEU A 250 3.55 -10.01 -17.08
C LEU A 250 4.70 -9.14 -16.61
N GLY A 251 4.43 -7.85 -16.45
CA GLY A 251 5.39 -6.87 -15.96
C GLY A 251 4.84 -6.05 -14.81
N GLY A 252 5.70 -5.78 -13.83
CA GLY A 252 5.42 -4.81 -12.80
C GLY A 252 5.68 -3.41 -13.34
N TRP A 253 4.65 -2.58 -13.39
CA TRP A 253 4.77 -1.22 -13.93
C TRP A 253 4.61 -0.14 -12.86
N ARG A 254 5.18 1.03 -13.14
CA ARG A 254 5.00 2.26 -12.34
C ARG A 254 4.64 3.41 -13.25
N ALA A 255 3.69 4.24 -12.83
CA ALA A 255 3.27 5.42 -13.57
C ALA A 255 3.00 6.59 -12.63
N LEU A 256 3.24 7.80 -13.11
CA LEU A 256 2.73 9.00 -12.47
C LEU A 256 1.28 9.22 -12.88
N ALA A 257 0.45 9.56 -11.91
CA ALA A 257 -0.95 9.87 -12.12
C ALA A 257 -1.41 11.05 -11.25
N LEU A 258 -2.56 11.60 -11.61
CA LEU A 258 -3.24 12.69 -10.91
C LEU A 258 -4.66 12.27 -10.48
N PRO A 259 -5.23 12.92 -9.46
CA PRO A 259 -6.65 12.78 -9.14
C PRO A 259 -7.54 13.16 -10.34
N VAL A 260 -8.64 12.42 -10.52
CA VAL A 260 -9.68 12.76 -11.50
C VAL A 260 -10.24 14.15 -11.22
N GLY A 261 -10.48 14.92 -12.28
CA GLY A 261 -10.95 16.30 -12.20
C GLY A 261 -9.85 17.35 -12.17
N THR A 262 -8.57 16.95 -12.21
CA THR A 262 -7.46 17.91 -12.29
C THR A 262 -7.57 18.73 -13.59
N PRO A 263 -7.49 20.08 -13.55
CA PRO A 263 -7.67 20.93 -14.73
C PRO A 263 -6.72 20.55 -15.89
N PRO A 264 -7.20 20.50 -17.15
CA PRO A 264 -6.38 20.06 -18.30
C PRO A 264 -5.05 20.81 -18.45
N HIS A 265 -5.04 22.13 -18.27
CA HIS A 265 -3.82 22.94 -18.36
C HIS A 265 -2.76 22.58 -17.30
N ILE A 266 -3.18 22.06 -16.14
CA ILE A 266 -2.27 21.57 -15.09
C ILE A 266 -1.71 20.20 -15.48
N VAL A 267 -2.58 19.31 -16.00
CA VAL A 267 -2.19 17.99 -16.51
C VAL A 267 -1.12 18.15 -17.59
N GLU A 268 -1.38 19.00 -18.60
CA GLU A 268 -0.44 19.28 -19.68
C GLU A 268 0.90 19.83 -19.17
N LYS A 269 0.88 20.77 -18.21
CA LYS A 269 2.09 21.36 -17.65
C LYS A 269 2.93 20.33 -16.89
N LEU A 270 2.30 19.48 -16.08
CA LEU A 270 2.99 18.40 -15.38
C LEU A 270 3.50 17.33 -16.34
N GLN A 271 2.69 16.91 -17.31
CA GLN A 271 3.10 15.92 -18.31
C GLN A 271 4.30 16.42 -19.13
N ALA A 272 4.31 17.69 -19.53
CA ALA A 272 5.45 18.30 -20.21
C ALA A 272 6.72 18.29 -19.36
N ALA A 273 6.61 18.57 -18.05
CA ALA A 273 7.74 18.50 -17.14
C ALA A 273 8.26 17.06 -16.99
N VAL A 274 7.38 16.08 -16.79
CA VAL A 274 7.76 14.65 -16.71
C VAL A 274 8.42 14.20 -18.01
N ARG A 275 7.91 14.63 -19.18
CA ARG A 275 8.49 14.29 -20.48
C ARG A 275 9.95 14.75 -20.61
N LYS A 276 10.29 15.95 -20.12
CA LYS A 276 11.67 16.44 -20.12
C LYS A 276 12.58 15.62 -19.21
N VAL A 277 12.07 15.26 -18.04
CA VAL A 277 12.80 14.41 -17.08
C VAL A 277 13.13 13.05 -17.71
N VAL A 278 12.14 12.34 -18.27
CA VAL A 278 12.36 11.00 -18.84
C VAL A 278 13.19 11.01 -20.13
N LYS A 279 13.25 12.14 -20.83
CA LYS A 279 14.15 12.34 -21.98
C LYS A 279 15.59 12.66 -21.58
N GLY A 280 15.85 12.87 -20.29
CA GLY A 280 17.17 13.27 -19.79
C GLY A 280 17.53 14.72 -20.08
N GLU A 281 16.54 15.58 -20.38
CA GLU A 281 16.76 17.02 -20.57
C GLU A 281 16.97 17.74 -19.23
N THR A 282 16.51 17.13 -18.14
CA THR A 282 16.74 17.60 -16.76
C THR A 282 17.87 16.81 -16.10
N THR A 283 18.74 17.52 -15.38
CA THR A 283 19.85 16.92 -14.63
C THR A 283 19.82 17.36 -13.18
N ILE A 284 20.20 16.45 -12.28
CA ILE A 284 20.44 16.75 -10.87
C ILE A 284 21.91 16.50 -10.54
N ALA A 285 22.41 17.13 -9.48
CA ALA A 285 23.73 16.80 -8.95
C ALA A 285 23.70 15.40 -8.31
N ASN A 286 24.60 14.51 -8.73
CA ASN A 286 24.75 13.20 -8.11
C ASN A 286 25.69 13.31 -6.90
N ASN A 287 25.18 13.07 -5.68
CA ASN A 287 25.95 13.17 -4.44
C ASN A 287 26.33 11.79 -3.89
N THR A 288 26.72 10.84 -4.76
CA THR A 288 26.94 9.45 -4.35
C THR A 288 28.06 9.25 -3.33
N ASN A 289 28.96 10.21 -3.05
CA ASN A 289 30.10 10.01 -2.14
C ASN A 289 30.46 11.16 -1.17
N GLY A 290 29.61 12.16 -0.95
CA GLY A 290 29.84 13.18 0.10
C GLY A 290 31.11 14.05 -0.03
N THR A 291 31.86 13.96 -1.12
CA THR A 291 33.03 14.80 -1.41
C THR A 291 32.72 15.75 -2.56
N GLU A 292 32.98 17.05 -2.37
CA GLU A 292 32.76 18.14 -3.34
C GLU A 292 33.57 17.99 -4.65
N ALA A 293 34.48 17.02 -4.74
CA ALA A 293 35.31 16.75 -5.90
C ALA A 293 34.64 15.76 -6.88
N GLY A 294 33.62 16.21 -7.60
CA GLY A 294 33.04 15.47 -8.72
C GLY A 294 31.52 15.52 -8.79
N GLN A 295 30.94 16.72 -8.97
CA GLN A 295 29.51 16.87 -9.26
C GLN A 295 29.20 16.31 -10.66
N GLN A 296 29.08 14.99 -10.77
CA GLN A 296 28.60 14.37 -11.98
C GLN A 296 27.09 14.64 -12.06
N LYS A 297 26.66 15.35 -13.10
CA LYS A 297 25.25 15.52 -13.40
C LYS A 297 24.69 14.14 -13.77
N GLN A 298 23.60 13.75 -13.13
CA GLN A 298 22.88 12.53 -13.46
C GLN A 298 21.52 12.89 -14.04
N THR A 299 21.17 12.26 -15.15
CA THR A 299 19.84 12.30 -15.75
C THR A 299 18.94 11.20 -15.15
N PHE A 300 17.62 11.34 -15.28
CA PHE A 300 16.71 10.28 -14.83
C PHE A 300 16.94 8.94 -15.56
N PRO A 301 17.12 8.89 -16.90
CA PRO A 301 17.44 7.65 -17.60
C PRO A 301 18.72 6.96 -17.12
N GLU A 302 19.79 7.71 -16.84
CA GLU A 302 21.04 7.12 -16.30
C GLU A 302 20.83 6.51 -14.92
N PHE A 303 19.98 7.11 -14.08
CA PHE A 303 19.59 6.50 -12.82
C PHE A 303 18.82 5.19 -13.03
N MET A 304 17.85 5.17 -13.95
CA MET A 304 17.06 3.97 -14.24
C MET A 304 17.97 2.84 -14.70
N ASP A 305 18.88 3.11 -15.63
CA ASP A 305 19.87 2.13 -16.11
C ASP A 305 20.77 1.63 -14.96
N ALA A 306 21.34 2.54 -14.16
CA ALA A 306 22.23 2.18 -13.06
C ALA A 306 21.52 1.46 -11.90
N ALA A 307 20.23 1.70 -11.70
CA ALA A 307 19.42 1.05 -10.69
C ALA A 307 18.80 -0.27 -11.20
N GLY A 308 18.97 -0.60 -12.47
CA GLY A 308 18.40 -1.80 -13.08
C GLY A 308 16.89 -1.69 -13.23
N PHE A 309 16.36 -0.54 -13.62
CA PHE A 309 14.96 -0.41 -14.02
C PHE A 309 14.87 -0.33 -15.53
N ASP A 310 13.86 -0.99 -16.08
CA ASP A 310 13.48 -0.78 -17.47
C ASP A 310 13.03 0.68 -17.72
N ARG A 311 13.06 1.15 -18.98
CA ARG A 311 12.69 2.52 -19.37
C ARG A 311 11.49 2.55 -20.32
N THR A 312 10.49 1.72 -20.08
CA THR A 312 9.26 1.73 -20.86
C THR A 312 8.38 2.92 -20.48
N TYR A 313 8.59 4.01 -21.22
CA TYR A 313 7.79 5.22 -21.14
C TYR A 313 6.58 5.15 -22.07
N ARG A 314 5.39 5.38 -21.51
CA ARG A 314 4.11 5.47 -22.24
C ARG A 314 3.37 6.71 -21.79
N GLU A 315 2.63 7.34 -22.67
CA GLU A 315 1.76 8.48 -22.34
C GLU A 315 0.50 8.49 -23.21
N GLY A 316 -0.48 9.32 -22.85
CA GLY A 316 -1.71 9.49 -23.64
C GLY A 316 -2.48 8.18 -23.83
N ASP A 317 -2.96 7.95 -25.05
CA ASP A 317 -3.82 6.82 -25.39
C ASP A 317 -3.11 5.47 -25.24
N GLU A 318 -1.80 5.42 -25.46
CA GLU A 318 -0.99 4.20 -25.28
C GLU A 318 -1.02 3.75 -23.81
N LEU A 319 -0.84 4.69 -22.88
CA LEU A 319 -0.87 4.40 -21.45
C LEU A 319 -2.27 4.01 -20.97
N GLN A 320 -3.31 4.67 -21.47
CA GLN A 320 -4.69 4.30 -21.13
C GLN A 320 -5.06 2.90 -21.65
N THR A 321 -4.63 2.58 -22.87
CA THR A 321 -4.83 1.25 -23.46
C THR A 321 -4.10 0.19 -22.65
N PHE A 322 -2.83 0.43 -22.31
CA PHE A 322 -2.06 -0.45 -21.45
C PHE A 322 -2.72 -0.71 -20.09
N PHE A 323 -3.25 0.33 -19.44
CA PHE A 323 -4.00 0.16 -18.20
C PHE A 323 -5.25 -0.69 -18.37
N ALA A 324 -6.02 -0.48 -19.44
CA ALA A 324 -7.24 -1.25 -19.70
C ALA A 324 -6.94 -2.72 -19.99
N GLU A 325 -5.97 -3.01 -20.85
CA GLU A 325 -5.55 -4.37 -21.21
C GLU A 325 -4.99 -5.11 -19.99
N THR A 326 -4.19 -4.42 -19.18
CA THR A 326 -3.63 -4.99 -17.94
C THR A 326 -4.73 -5.29 -16.92
N ASP A 327 -5.72 -4.41 -16.80
CA ASP A 327 -6.89 -4.59 -15.93
C ASP A 327 -7.68 -5.85 -16.31
N GLU A 328 -8.00 -5.99 -17.60
CA GLU A 328 -8.75 -7.12 -18.13
C GLU A 328 -7.97 -8.43 -17.91
N LYS A 329 -6.67 -8.40 -18.17
CA LYS A 329 -5.79 -9.55 -17.94
C LYS A 329 -5.79 -9.99 -16.47
N PHE A 330 -5.66 -9.05 -15.53
CA PHE A 330 -5.75 -9.37 -14.11
C PHE A 330 -7.14 -9.83 -13.71
N GLY A 331 -8.20 -9.30 -14.30
CA GLY A 331 -9.56 -9.77 -14.08
C GLY A 331 -9.74 -11.22 -14.48
N ASN A 332 -9.29 -11.57 -15.69
CA ASN A 332 -9.30 -12.93 -16.19
C ASN A 332 -8.46 -13.88 -15.31
N LEU A 333 -7.32 -13.42 -14.79
CA LEU A 333 -6.46 -14.23 -13.92
C LEU A 333 -7.06 -14.42 -12.51
N LEU A 334 -7.38 -13.32 -11.82
CA LEU A 334 -7.68 -13.29 -10.38
C LEU A 334 -9.10 -13.77 -10.05
N THR A 335 -10.00 -13.78 -11.02
CA THR A 335 -11.39 -14.23 -10.81
C THR A 335 -11.59 -15.73 -11.03
N THR A 336 -10.58 -16.43 -11.54
CA THR A 336 -10.61 -17.89 -11.73
C THR A 336 -10.72 -18.64 -10.40
N GLU A 337 -11.31 -19.84 -10.43
CA GLU A 337 -11.39 -20.69 -9.23
C GLU A 337 -10.00 -21.07 -8.70
N ALA A 338 -9.04 -21.31 -9.60
CA ALA A 338 -7.64 -21.60 -9.26
C ALA A 338 -6.97 -20.46 -8.47
N MET A 339 -7.28 -19.19 -8.76
CA MET A 339 -6.72 -18.06 -8.04
C MET A 339 -7.51 -17.67 -6.77
N LYS A 340 -8.75 -18.15 -6.61
CA LYS A 340 -9.50 -17.96 -5.36
C LYS A 340 -8.87 -18.73 -4.18
N SER A 341 -8.25 -19.89 -4.41
CA SER A 341 -7.50 -20.61 -3.37
C SER A 341 -6.21 -19.86 -2.97
N VAL A 342 -5.56 -19.19 -3.92
CA VAL A 342 -4.38 -18.34 -3.68
C VAL A 342 -4.71 -17.04 -2.93
N ASN A 343 -5.88 -16.45 -3.19
CA ASN A 343 -6.33 -15.19 -2.60
C ASN A 343 -7.12 -15.34 -1.29
N THR A 344 -7.53 -16.56 -0.92
CA THR A 344 -8.17 -16.81 0.37
C THR A 344 -7.12 -16.91 1.46
N GLU A 345 -6.77 -15.77 2.05
CA GLU A 345 -6.14 -15.80 3.37
C GLU A 345 -7.07 -16.58 4.31
N ARG A 346 -6.49 -17.46 5.16
CA ARG A 346 -7.24 -18.29 6.13
C ARG A 346 -8.19 -17.46 7.01
N TYR A 347 -7.93 -16.15 7.11
CA TYR A 347 -8.78 -15.15 7.73
C TYR A 347 -8.95 -13.97 6.77
N ASP A 348 -10.19 -13.70 6.36
CA ASP A 348 -10.54 -12.48 5.63
C ASP A 348 -10.19 -11.23 6.46
N SER A 349 -9.84 -10.12 5.79
CA SER A 349 -9.73 -8.77 6.36
C SER A 349 -10.92 -8.38 7.25
N MET A 350 -12.12 -8.89 6.95
CA MET A 350 -13.34 -8.71 7.75
C MET A 350 -13.54 -9.73 8.87
N ALA A 351 -12.75 -10.80 8.95
CA ALA A 351 -12.91 -11.85 9.95
C ALA A 351 -12.79 -11.28 11.38
N TRP A 352 -11.80 -10.42 11.62
CA TRP A 352 -11.60 -9.83 12.96
C TRP A 352 -12.67 -8.80 13.34
N PRO A 353 -13.02 -7.80 12.49
CA PRO A 353 -14.18 -6.95 12.73
C PRO A 353 -15.47 -7.73 12.99
N THR A 354 -15.70 -8.83 12.26
CA THR A 354 -16.90 -9.67 12.42
C THR A 354 -16.89 -10.43 13.74
N ILE A 355 -15.75 -11.01 14.13
CA ILE A 355 -15.58 -11.66 15.45
C ILE A 355 -15.79 -10.63 16.56
N LEU A 356 -15.21 -9.44 16.45
CA LEU A 356 -15.35 -8.37 17.43
C LEU A 356 -16.80 -7.91 17.55
N MET A 357 -17.51 -7.71 16.43
CA MET A 357 -18.94 -7.38 16.42
C MET A 357 -19.79 -8.51 17.02
N GLY A 358 -19.44 -9.76 16.76
CA GLY A 358 -20.07 -10.92 17.38
C GLY A 358 -19.88 -10.96 18.90
N LEU A 359 -18.66 -10.68 19.38
CA LEU A 359 -18.36 -10.58 20.81
C LEU A 359 -19.09 -9.41 21.46
N ILE A 360 -19.10 -8.23 20.83
CA ILE A 360 -19.86 -7.06 21.30
C ILE A 360 -21.36 -7.40 21.37
N GLY A 361 -21.90 -8.03 20.33
CA GLY A 361 -23.29 -8.48 20.26
C GLY A 361 -23.63 -9.47 21.38
N LEU A 362 -22.78 -10.47 21.61
CA LEU A 362 -22.93 -11.43 22.71
C LEU A 362 -22.87 -10.75 24.08
N THR A 363 -21.99 -9.76 24.25
CA THR A 363 -21.86 -9.00 25.49
C THR A 363 -23.11 -8.15 25.75
N LEU A 364 -23.63 -7.48 24.72
CA LEU A 364 -24.89 -6.72 24.81
C LEU A 364 -26.09 -7.63 25.09
N CYS A 365 -26.15 -8.83 24.49
CA CYS A 365 -27.14 -9.85 24.80
C CYS A 365 -27.02 -10.35 26.25
N ALA A 366 -25.81 -10.61 26.74
CA ALA A 366 -25.59 -11.01 28.13
C ALA A 366 -25.99 -9.91 29.12
N LEU A 367 -25.70 -8.64 28.82
CA LEU A 367 -26.09 -7.49 29.63
C LEU A 367 -27.61 -7.26 29.64
N THR A 368 -28.29 -7.45 28.50
CA THR A 368 -29.76 -7.37 28.46
C THR A 368 -30.40 -8.54 29.19
N VAL A 369 -29.93 -9.77 29.01
CA VAL A 369 -30.43 -10.94 29.77
C VAL A 369 -30.20 -10.76 31.27
N THR A 370 -29.03 -10.28 31.70
CA THR A 370 -28.78 -10.02 33.13
C THR A 370 -29.61 -8.85 33.68
N HIS A 371 -29.95 -7.85 32.87
CA HIS A 371 -30.85 -6.76 33.27
C HIS A 371 -32.31 -7.22 33.42
N PHE A 372 -32.79 -8.12 32.56
CA PHE A 372 -34.17 -8.62 32.57
C PHE A 372 -34.38 -9.87 33.45
N VAL A 373 -33.34 -10.69 33.65
CA VAL A 373 -33.43 -12.00 34.35
C VAL A 373 -32.59 -12.01 35.65
N GLY A 374 -31.69 -11.04 35.85
CA GLY A 374 -30.90 -10.96 37.08
C GLY A 374 -31.79 -10.75 38.31
N PRO A 375 -31.49 -11.40 39.44
CA PRO A 375 -32.29 -11.24 40.66
C PRO A 375 -32.29 -9.77 41.08
N ARG A 376 -33.47 -9.15 41.08
CA ARG A 376 -33.70 -7.88 41.79
C ARG A 376 -33.50 -8.17 43.26
N THR A 377 -32.28 -8.01 43.76
CA THR A 377 -32.00 -7.97 45.20
C THR A 377 -32.64 -6.70 45.75
N HIS A 378 -33.93 -6.79 46.05
CA HIS A 378 -34.55 -6.04 47.11
C HIS A 378 -33.97 -6.54 48.43
N ASP A 379 -33.35 -5.66 49.21
CA ASP A 379 -33.26 -5.73 50.68
C ASP A 379 -32.77 -4.35 51.16
N HIS A 380 -33.70 -3.44 51.52
CA HIS A 380 -34.27 -3.18 52.86
C HIS A 380 -33.39 -2.29 53.75
N LEU A 381 -33.90 -1.08 54.09
CA LEU A 381 -34.01 -0.55 55.48
C LEU A 381 -34.68 0.85 55.49
N LEU A 382 -35.94 0.89 55.95
CA LEU A 382 -36.62 1.85 56.85
C LEU A 382 -38.10 2.10 56.45
N PRO A 383 -39.07 2.06 57.39
CA PRO A 383 -40.49 2.18 57.08
C PRO A 383 -41.00 3.61 57.32
N HIS A 384 -41.45 4.32 56.30
CA HIS A 384 -42.44 5.40 56.48
C HIS A 384 -43.35 5.56 55.24
N SER A 385 -44.61 5.19 55.46
CA SER A 385 -45.86 5.76 54.92
C SER A 385 -45.94 6.20 53.46
N ALA A 386 -46.74 5.42 52.70
CA ALA A 386 -47.64 5.79 51.60
C ALA A 386 -47.52 7.21 51.00
N GLY A 387 -47.15 7.25 49.71
CA GLY A 387 -47.39 8.41 48.85
C GLY A 387 -46.60 8.39 47.55
N ALA A 388 -47.33 8.19 46.44
CA ALA A 388 -46.97 8.54 45.07
C ALA A 388 -45.79 7.81 44.38
N VAL A 389 -46.15 7.03 43.37
CA VAL A 389 -45.30 6.64 42.24
C VAL A 389 -44.81 7.92 41.55
N ALA A 390 -43.53 8.25 41.74
CA ALA A 390 -42.81 9.18 40.90
C ALA A 390 -41.68 8.40 40.23
N GLU A 391 -41.82 8.20 38.92
CA GLU A 391 -40.77 7.71 38.04
C GLU A 391 -39.70 8.82 37.93
N GLU A 392 -38.83 8.88 38.93
CA GLU A 392 -37.70 9.80 38.97
C GLU A 392 -36.65 9.26 38.01
N THR A 393 -36.40 9.99 36.90
CA THR A 393 -35.29 9.74 35.99
C THR A 393 -34.00 9.77 36.79
N ALA A 394 -33.50 8.61 37.20
CA ALA A 394 -32.28 8.50 37.97
C ALA A 394 -31.16 9.22 37.20
N PRO A 395 -30.51 10.25 37.77
CA PRO A 395 -29.43 10.95 37.10
C PRO A 395 -28.32 9.95 36.77
N VAL A 396 -27.75 10.03 35.57
CA VAL A 396 -26.67 9.14 35.13
C VAL A 396 -25.62 9.10 36.24
N PRO A 397 -25.28 7.92 36.80
CA PRO A 397 -24.37 7.85 37.93
C PRO A 397 -23.05 8.49 37.51
N VAL A 398 -22.65 9.56 38.22
CA VAL A 398 -21.42 10.32 37.94
C VAL A 398 -20.22 9.39 37.80
N ARG A 399 -20.20 8.32 38.59
CA ARG A 399 -19.19 7.26 38.55
C ARG A 399 -19.15 6.51 37.21
N GLY A 400 -20.28 6.29 36.56
CA GLY A 400 -20.37 5.69 35.22
C GLY A 400 -19.80 6.60 34.14
N VAL A 401 -20.09 7.91 34.21
CA VAL A 401 -19.52 8.91 33.29
C VAL A 401 -18.01 9.02 33.47
N VAL A 402 -17.52 9.03 34.71
CA VAL A 402 -16.08 9.06 35.02
C VAL A 402 -15.39 7.80 34.49
N ASN A 403 -15.97 6.62 34.69
CA ASN A 403 -15.41 5.37 34.17
C ASN A 403 -15.37 5.35 32.64
N PHE A 404 -16.43 5.85 31.98
CA PHE A 404 -16.48 5.98 30.53
C PHE A 404 -15.39 6.91 30.01
N LEU A 405 -15.25 8.10 30.60
CA LEU A 405 -14.20 9.06 30.24
C LEU A 405 -12.79 8.50 30.49
N LEU A 406 -12.62 7.71 31.56
CA LEU A 406 -11.34 7.06 31.87
C LEU A 406 -10.98 6.00 30.82
N ILE A 407 -11.95 5.19 30.37
CA ILE A 407 -11.73 4.22 29.29
C ILE A 407 -11.37 4.93 27.99
N VAL A 408 -12.16 5.92 27.58
CA VAL A 408 -11.91 6.67 26.34
C VAL A 408 -10.56 7.39 26.39
N GLY A 409 -10.26 8.08 27.49
CA GLY A 409 -8.97 8.75 27.68
C GLY A 409 -7.79 7.78 27.71
N GLY A 410 -7.96 6.60 28.32
CA GLY A 410 -6.95 5.56 28.34
C GLY A 410 -6.65 4.99 26.95
N VAL A 411 -7.67 4.77 26.12
CA VAL A 411 -7.51 4.33 24.72
C VAL A 411 -6.82 5.40 23.88
N VAL A 412 -7.20 6.67 24.04
CA VAL A 412 -6.54 7.78 23.33
C VAL A 412 -5.07 7.87 23.72
N LEU A 413 -4.77 7.81 25.02
CA LEU A 413 -3.39 7.84 25.53
C LEU A 413 -2.56 6.66 25.00
N TYR A 414 -3.15 5.47 24.94
CA TYR A 414 -2.52 4.29 24.36
C TYR A 414 -2.14 4.49 22.89
N CYS A 415 -3.03 5.05 22.07
CA CYS A 415 -2.74 5.31 20.66
C CYS A 415 -1.56 6.26 20.44
N PHE A 416 -1.32 7.20 21.35
CA PHE A 416 -0.18 8.13 21.25
C PHE A 416 1.14 7.52 21.72
N ILE A 417 1.11 6.64 22.72
CA ILE A 417 2.33 6.17 23.42
C ILE A 417 2.81 4.81 22.90
N ILE A 418 1.95 4.02 22.24
CA ILE A 418 2.26 2.65 21.80
C ILE A 418 3.50 2.58 20.90
N GLU A 419 3.71 3.56 20.02
CA GLU A 419 4.85 3.56 19.10
C GLU A 419 6.18 3.76 19.85
N GLU A 420 6.20 4.59 20.90
CA GLU A 420 7.40 4.91 21.68
C GLU A 420 7.70 3.84 22.73
N ALA A 421 6.68 3.44 23.52
CA ALA A 421 6.88 2.58 24.68
C ALA A 421 6.62 1.08 24.40
N GLY A 422 6.11 0.74 23.21
CA GLY A 422 5.88 -0.65 22.81
C GLY A 422 4.60 -1.27 23.36
N PHE A 423 4.12 -2.32 22.70
CA PHE A 423 2.83 -2.95 22.98
C PHE A 423 2.76 -3.54 24.40
N LEU A 424 3.77 -4.31 24.83
CA LEU A 424 3.74 -5.01 26.11
C LEU A 424 3.61 -4.05 27.30
N VAL A 425 4.36 -2.95 27.26
CA VAL A 425 4.39 -1.96 28.35
C VAL A 425 3.10 -1.14 28.36
N THR A 426 2.67 -0.64 27.20
CA THR A 426 1.51 0.25 27.10
C THR A 426 0.19 -0.48 27.31
N ALA A 427 -0.01 -1.65 26.68
CA ALA A 427 -1.20 -2.48 26.90
C ALA A 427 -1.22 -3.02 28.34
N GLY A 428 -0.05 -3.38 28.89
CA GLY A 428 0.14 -3.77 30.28
C GLY A 428 -0.35 -2.72 31.27
N ALA A 429 0.21 -1.52 31.17
CA ALA A 429 -0.13 -0.40 32.03
C ALA A 429 -1.61 -0.01 31.91
N LEU A 430 -2.12 0.11 30.68
CA LEU A 430 -3.52 0.46 30.43
C LEU A 430 -4.47 -0.58 31.03
N LEU A 431 -4.27 -1.87 30.74
CA LEU A 431 -5.12 -2.93 31.25
C LEU A 431 -5.12 -2.98 32.78
N PHE A 432 -3.94 -2.85 33.40
CA PHE A 432 -3.83 -2.84 34.85
C PHE A 432 -4.58 -1.65 35.48
N ILE A 433 -4.36 -0.44 34.96
CA ILE A 433 -5.03 0.78 35.43
C ILE A 433 -6.55 0.66 35.29
N LEU A 434 -7.03 0.16 34.15
CA LEU A 434 -8.45 -0.04 33.91
C LEU A 434 -9.05 -1.05 34.88
N LEU A 435 -8.40 -2.20 35.11
CA LEU A 435 -8.88 -3.21 36.04
C LEU A 435 -9.00 -2.65 37.46
N VAL A 436 -7.99 -1.92 37.94
CA VAL A 436 -8.00 -1.31 39.27
C VAL A 436 -9.07 -0.21 39.34
N ALA A 437 -9.19 0.65 38.33
CA ALA A 437 -10.20 1.71 38.26
C ALA A 437 -11.64 1.17 38.25
N LEU A 438 -11.85 0.00 37.65
CA LEU A 438 -13.14 -0.70 37.61
C LEU A 438 -13.44 -1.50 38.90
N GLY A 439 -12.58 -1.42 39.92
CA GLY A 439 -12.80 -2.03 41.23
C GLY A 439 -12.23 -3.43 41.39
N THR A 440 -11.38 -3.89 40.47
CA THR A 440 -10.66 -5.17 40.60
C THR A 440 -9.61 -5.05 41.70
N ARG A 441 -9.47 -6.08 42.53
CA ARG A 441 -8.41 -6.14 43.55
C ARG A 441 -7.04 -6.05 42.87
N VAL A 442 -6.14 -5.22 43.42
CA VAL A 442 -4.83 -4.90 42.81
C VAL A 442 -4.03 -6.14 42.39
N TRP A 443 -3.96 -7.17 43.25
CA TRP A 443 -3.22 -8.39 42.94
C TRP A 443 -3.87 -9.23 41.82
N VAL A 444 -5.21 -9.22 41.74
CA VAL A 444 -5.96 -9.88 40.66
C VAL A 444 -5.73 -9.15 39.35
N GLY A 445 -5.77 -7.81 39.38
CA GLY A 445 -5.46 -6.97 38.23
C GLY A 445 -4.04 -7.22 37.71
N ALA A 446 -3.04 -7.26 38.60
CA ALA A 446 -1.67 -7.57 38.23
C ALA A 446 -1.53 -8.95 37.59
N LEU A 447 -2.17 -9.97 38.17
CA LEU A 447 -2.16 -11.33 37.64
C LEU A 447 -2.78 -11.42 36.24
N ILE A 448 -3.95 -10.81 36.05
CA ILE A 448 -4.64 -10.77 34.75
C ILE A 448 -3.76 -10.07 33.72
N THR A 449 -3.16 -8.92 34.05
CA THR A 449 -2.29 -8.19 33.13
C THR A 449 -1.06 -9.01 32.71
N VAL A 450 -0.36 -9.62 33.67
CA VAL A 450 0.85 -10.41 33.41
C VAL A 450 0.57 -11.66 32.59
N ILE A 451 -0.66 -12.18 32.61
CA ILE A 451 -1.06 -13.35 31.81
C ILE A 451 -1.61 -12.93 30.45
N CYS A 452 -2.61 -12.03 30.42
CA CYS A 452 -3.33 -11.69 29.20
C CYS A 452 -2.47 -10.93 28.19
N VAL A 453 -1.61 -10.00 28.64
CA VAL A 453 -0.85 -9.15 27.72
C VAL A 453 0.21 -9.96 26.94
N PRO A 454 1.01 -10.84 27.57
CA PRO A 454 1.90 -11.74 26.84
C PRO A 454 1.15 -12.77 25.97
N LEU A 455 -0.02 -13.26 26.40
CA LEU A 455 -0.82 -14.17 25.56
C LEU A 455 -1.34 -13.49 24.30
N VAL A 456 -1.82 -12.24 24.42
CA VAL A 456 -2.22 -11.45 23.25
C VAL A 456 -1.00 -11.16 22.37
N TRP A 457 0.15 -10.83 22.95
CA TRP A 457 1.38 -10.66 22.18
C TRP A 457 1.78 -11.96 21.45
N GLN A 458 1.76 -13.12 22.11
CA GLN A 458 2.05 -14.40 21.48
C GLN A 458 1.05 -14.76 20.38
N LEU A 459 -0.23 -14.44 20.57
CA LEU A 459 -1.26 -14.62 19.56
C LEU A 459 -0.98 -13.75 18.33
N PHE A 460 -0.73 -12.45 18.51
CA PHE A 460 -0.57 -11.52 17.41
C PHE A 460 0.81 -11.59 16.75
N ALA A 461 1.89 -11.50 17.52
CA ALA A 461 3.25 -11.54 17.01
C ALA A 461 3.72 -12.97 16.67
N GLY A 462 3.39 -13.96 17.50
CA GLY A 462 3.83 -15.34 17.32
C GLY A 462 2.99 -16.12 16.30
N LEU A 463 1.68 -16.23 16.57
CA LEU A 463 0.78 -17.06 15.74
C LEU A 463 0.33 -16.34 14.46
N LEU A 464 -0.10 -15.08 14.57
CA LEU A 464 -0.64 -14.31 13.45
C LEU A 464 0.45 -13.54 12.67
N ARG A 465 1.69 -13.51 13.17
CA ARG A 465 2.83 -12.79 12.56
C ARG A 465 2.54 -11.31 12.25
N VAL A 466 1.64 -10.70 13.02
CA VAL A 466 1.36 -9.26 12.96
C VAL A 466 2.46 -8.54 13.75
N PRO A 467 3.25 -7.67 13.12
CA PRO A 467 4.27 -6.92 13.84
C PRO A 467 3.60 -5.95 14.82
N LEU A 468 3.82 -6.18 16.11
CA LEU A 468 3.41 -5.26 17.18
C LEU A 468 4.55 -4.26 17.44
N PRO A 469 4.24 -3.00 17.80
CA PRO A 469 5.27 -2.00 18.08
C PRO A 469 6.21 -2.49 19.21
N PRO A 470 7.52 -2.62 18.96
CA PRO A 470 8.49 -3.06 19.96
C PRO A 470 8.91 -1.95 20.92
N GLY A 471 8.48 -0.70 20.67
CA GLY A 471 8.96 0.48 21.37
C GLY A 471 10.45 0.75 21.16
N GLU A 472 10.94 1.85 21.72
CA GLU A 472 12.36 2.23 21.67
C GLU A 472 13.28 1.27 22.45
N TRP A 473 12.69 0.42 23.30
CA TRP A 473 13.39 -0.48 24.23
C TRP A 473 13.51 -1.91 23.69
N GLY A 474 12.96 -2.19 22.50
CA GLY A 474 13.03 -3.50 21.85
C GLY A 474 12.22 -4.60 22.54
N LEU A 475 11.15 -4.24 23.26
CA LEU A 475 10.29 -5.15 24.04
C LEU A 475 8.84 -5.16 23.53
#